data_AF-A0A0Q8EB16-F1
#
_entry.id   AF-A0A0Q8EB16-F1
#
_cell.length_a   1.000
_cell.length_b   1.000
_cell.length_c   1.000
_cell.angle_alpha   90.00
_cell.angle_beta   90.00
_cell.angle_gamma   90.00
#
_symmetry.space_group_name_H-M   'P 1'
#
loop_
_entity.id
_entity.type
_entity.pdbx_description
1 polymer ?
#
loop_
_entity_poly.entity_id
_entity_poly.type
_entity_poly.pdbx_seq_one_letter_code
_entity_poly.pdbx_strand_id
1 'polypeptide(L)'
;MATVATDAAFGPASISPPGVAPGTLRNMSEVRHFFRTNDTPIYFVGATPFNLLGLDRWVRNFTYVAYYDAWDGAHPRVFTPAHRPHVDFESGEHINNWLLENSEVRAFIGSRTRPGTRPKIAMVFFDEETERICEELGYDLILPKAQLREHLDSKIVTTRLGDEVGVPSVPNVVTTVEDFDGLTAAAEEAGLGLDLVVQTAYGDSGKTTFFISSAADWDQHSTEIVGQQVKVMKRINNRPVAVEAVLTRCGTVVGPFMSELTGHPELTPYRGGWCGNEMFPEVLTGDLRARAAALVRRLGDRLGVEGYRGFFEVDVLVDVDTDEVYLGELNPRISGASSITNVTAGAYADVPLFLFHLLEYLPVELDLDLDDINQRWQELAAVDLWSQMIIKETSPGVERIDTAARTGTYCLDASGSLVFQRAALDWHQLQNESEAFFLRIYGAGDYRWKGADIGVLVTKGRLQTGTPGKPATLTIRAKHLIHSLRALYAGTPVTPPPAVVPTWDVGGSTTSPGR
;
A
#
# COMPACT_ATOMS: atom_id res chain seq x y z
N MET A 1 -12.07 -51.34 -40.59
CA MET A 1 -13.19 -50.87 -39.76
C MET A 1 -12.65 -49.80 -38.84
N ALA A 2 -12.93 -48.55 -39.16
CA ALA A 2 -12.49 -47.38 -38.41
C ALA A 2 -13.61 -46.96 -37.44
N THR A 3 -13.26 -46.82 -36.17
CA THR A 3 -14.13 -46.29 -35.11
C THR A 3 -14.18 -44.77 -35.22
N VAL A 4 -15.38 -44.25 -35.49
CA VAL A 4 -15.69 -42.82 -35.54
C VAL A 4 -15.82 -42.30 -34.12
N ALA A 5 -14.94 -41.37 -33.74
CA ALA A 5 -15.11 -40.52 -32.58
C ALA A 5 -16.12 -39.42 -32.92
N THR A 6 -17.17 -39.28 -32.10
CA THR A 6 -18.13 -38.17 -32.22
C THR A 6 -17.59 -36.94 -31.51
N ASP A 7 -17.31 -35.90 -32.30
CA ASP A 7 -17.09 -34.52 -31.87
C ASP A 7 -18.27 -34.02 -31.04
N ALA A 8 -18.03 -33.71 -29.76
CA ALA A 8 -18.91 -32.86 -28.97
C ALA A 8 -18.44 -31.40 -29.12
N ALA A 9 -18.59 -30.87 -30.33
CA ALA A 9 -18.42 -29.44 -30.61
C ALA A 9 -19.81 -28.80 -30.77
N PHE A 10 -20.04 -27.71 -30.03
CA PHE A 10 -21.19 -26.79 -30.13
C PHE A 10 -22.55 -27.29 -29.63
N GLY A 11 -22.68 -27.46 -28.31
CA GLY A 11 -23.94 -27.17 -27.63
C GLY A 11 -24.13 -25.65 -27.53
N PRO A 12 -25.34 -25.08 -27.71
CA PRO A 12 -25.55 -23.65 -27.58
C PRO A 12 -25.17 -23.22 -26.16
N ALA A 13 -24.27 -22.25 -26.06
CA ALA A 13 -24.02 -21.57 -24.79
C ALA A 13 -25.36 -21.04 -24.28
N SER A 14 -25.83 -21.54 -23.14
CA SER A 14 -26.95 -20.93 -22.43
C SER A 14 -26.47 -19.54 -21.99
N ILE A 15 -26.77 -18.54 -22.81
CA ILE A 15 -26.64 -17.14 -22.45
C ILE A 15 -27.69 -16.93 -21.36
N SER A 16 -27.25 -16.91 -20.10
CA SER A 16 -28.08 -16.41 -19.01
C SER A 16 -28.56 -15.00 -19.40
N PRO A 17 -29.86 -14.69 -19.24
CA PRO A 17 -30.37 -13.39 -19.64
C PRO A 17 -29.69 -12.27 -18.83
N PRO A 18 -29.52 -11.07 -19.41
CA PRO A 18 -28.94 -9.95 -18.69
C PRO A 18 -29.88 -9.55 -17.56
N GLY A 19 -29.38 -9.57 -16.31
CA GLY A 19 -30.13 -9.11 -15.13
C GLY A 19 -30.58 -10.19 -14.14
N VAL A 20 -30.14 -11.45 -14.27
CA VAL A 20 -30.25 -12.39 -13.13
C VAL A 20 -29.19 -11.98 -12.11
N ALA A 21 -29.62 -11.38 -11.01
CA ALA A 21 -28.74 -11.16 -9.85
C ALA A 21 -28.00 -12.48 -9.57
N PRO A 22 -26.67 -12.48 -9.41
CA PRO A 22 -25.96 -13.69 -9.05
C PRO A 22 -26.67 -14.25 -7.81
N GLY A 23 -27.05 -15.53 -7.87
CA GLY A 23 -27.57 -16.21 -6.68
C GLY A 23 -26.56 -16.02 -5.54
N THR A 24 -27.05 -16.05 -4.29
CA THR A 24 -26.22 -15.92 -3.09
C THR A 24 -24.96 -16.79 -3.21
N LEU A 25 -23.79 -16.16 -3.09
CA LEU A 25 -22.49 -16.85 -3.13
C LEU A 25 -22.23 -17.51 -1.79
N ARG A 26 -22.09 -18.83 -1.79
CA ARG A 26 -21.96 -19.66 -0.59
C ARG A 26 -20.58 -20.25 -0.38
N ASN A 27 -19.73 -20.22 -1.39
CA ASN A 27 -18.41 -20.85 -1.36
C ASN A 27 -17.44 -20.22 -2.38
N MET A 28 -16.15 -20.56 -2.25
CA MET A 28 -15.09 -19.99 -3.10
C MET A 28 -15.20 -20.38 -4.58
N SER A 29 -15.82 -21.52 -4.90
CA SER A 29 -16.03 -21.91 -6.30
C SER A 29 -17.04 -20.99 -6.99
N GLU A 30 -18.11 -20.63 -6.29
CA GLU A 30 -19.09 -19.64 -6.75
C GLU A 30 -18.49 -18.24 -6.85
N VAL A 31 -17.68 -17.83 -5.86
CA VAL A 31 -16.94 -16.54 -5.89
C VAL A 31 -16.01 -16.45 -7.10
N ARG A 32 -15.19 -17.49 -7.35
CA ARG A 32 -14.31 -17.55 -8.54
C ARG A 32 -15.10 -17.53 -9.84
N HIS A 33 -16.24 -18.24 -9.89
CA HIS A 33 -17.11 -18.21 -11.05
C HIS A 33 -17.64 -16.80 -11.31
N PHE A 34 -18.17 -16.14 -10.28
CA PHE A 34 -18.69 -14.78 -10.32
C PHE A 34 -17.67 -13.81 -10.92
N PHE A 35 -16.44 -13.77 -10.41
CA PHE A 35 -15.40 -12.87 -10.92
C PHE A 35 -14.90 -13.19 -12.34
N ARG A 36 -14.88 -14.48 -12.70
CA ARG A 36 -14.53 -14.91 -14.07
C ARG A 36 -15.58 -14.50 -15.09
N THR A 37 -16.84 -14.39 -14.67
CA THR A 37 -17.96 -13.94 -15.53
C THR A 37 -18.32 -12.48 -15.36
N ASN A 38 -17.75 -11.77 -14.39
CA ASN A 38 -18.05 -10.37 -14.10
C ASN A 38 -17.89 -9.50 -15.36
N ASP A 39 -18.95 -8.76 -15.67
CA ASP A 39 -19.00 -7.80 -16.77
C ASP A 39 -19.06 -6.35 -16.28
N THR A 40 -19.21 -6.11 -14.98
CA THR A 40 -19.11 -4.77 -14.40
C THR A 40 -17.67 -4.28 -14.57
N PRO A 41 -17.43 -3.14 -15.24
CA PRO A 41 -16.08 -2.61 -15.42
C PRO A 41 -15.54 -2.09 -14.10
N ILE A 42 -14.35 -2.57 -13.71
CA ILE A 42 -13.65 -2.21 -12.48
C ILE A 42 -12.30 -1.63 -12.87
N TYR A 43 -11.97 -0.47 -12.31
CA TYR A 43 -10.72 0.22 -12.56
C TYR A 43 -9.96 0.45 -11.25
N PHE A 44 -8.66 0.15 -11.26
CA PHE A 44 -7.74 0.65 -10.26
C PHE A 44 -7.00 1.88 -10.83
N VAL A 45 -7.12 3.02 -10.16
CA VAL A 45 -6.52 4.30 -10.57
C VAL A 45 -5.36 4.61 -9.62
N GLY A 46 -4.21 5.01 -10.17
CA GLY A 46 -3.02 5.26 -9.35
C GLY A 46 -1.86 5.89 -10.11
N ALA A 47 -0.84 6.35 -9.39
CA ALA A 47 0.45 6.71 -9.99
C ALA A 47 1.05 5.51 -10.75
N THR A 48 0.92 4.32 -10.18
CA THR A 48 1.35 3.04 -10.77
C THR A 48 0.29 1.97 -10.49
N PRO A 49 0.25 0.84 -11.21
CA PRO A 49 -0.69 -0.25 -10.93
C PRO A 49 -0.26 -1.18 -9.79
N PHE A 50 0.89 -0.89 -9.14
CA PHE A 50 1.62 -1.79 -8.26
C PHE A 50 0.75 -2.48 -7.19
N ASN A 51 -0.04 -1.74 -6.42
CA ASN A 51 -0.72 -2.25 -5.22
C ASN A 51 -1.65 -3.44 -5.52
N LEU A 52 -2.33 -3.42 -6.66
CA LEU A 52 -3.30 -4.44 -7.04
C LEU A 52 -2.93 -5.19 -8.34
N LEU A 53 -1.65 -5.13 -8.75
CA LEU A 53 -1.21 -5.76 -10.00
C LEU A 53 -1.41 -7.29 -9.94
N GLY A 54 -1.96 -7.87 -11.01
CA GLY A 54 -2.28 -9.29 -11.13
C GLY A 54 -3.71 -9.67 -10.74
N LEU A 55 -4.52 -8.76 -10.19
CA LEU A 55 -5.96 -9.00 -9.98
C LEU A 55 -6.74 -9.18 -11.28
N ASP A 56 -6.24 -8.65 -12.40
CA ASP A 56 -6.81 -8.85 -13.73
C ASP A 56 -6.82 -10.33 -14.18
N ARG A 57 -6.01 -11.18 -13.53
CA ARG A 57 -6.02 -12.64 -13.70
C ARG A 57 -7.28 -13.29 -13.11
N TRP A 58 -7.83 -12.67 -12.08
CA TRP A 58 -8.96 -13.19 -11.29
C TRP A 58 -10.28 -12.58 -11.73
N VAL A 59 -10.27 -11.32 -12.18
CA VAL A 59 -11.47 -10.54 -12.49
C VAL A 59 -11.48 -10.14 -13.97
N ARG A 60 -12.45 -10.67 -14.74
CA ARG A 60 -12.49 -10.54 -16.22
C ARG A 60 -12.45 -9.10 -16.72
N ASN A 61 -13.18 -8.20 -16.07
CA ASN A 61 -13.34 -6.79 -16.45
C ASN A 61 -12.63 -5.82 -15.49
N PHE A 62 -11.41 -6.19 -15.07
CA PHE A 62 -10.52 -5.35 -14.28
C PHE A 62 -9.45 -4.71 -15.15
N THR A 63 -9.21 -3.41 -14.98
CA THR A 63 -8.23 -2.63 -15.75
C THR A 63 -7.52 -1.64 -14.85
N TYR A 64 -6.24 -1.37 -15.11
CA TYR A 64 -5.45 -0.37 -14.41
C TYR A 64 -5.42 0.93 -15.21
N VAL A 65 -5.61 2.06 -14.55
CA VAL A 65 -5.37 3.41 -15.09
C VAL A 65 -4.19 4.00 -14.31
N ALA A 66 -3.04 4.10 -14.97
CA ALA A 66 -1.80 4.51 -14.31
C ALA A 66 -1.22 5.77 -14.94
N TYR A 67 -0.62 6.65 -14.12
CA TYR A 67 0.12 7.81 -14.64
C TYR A 67 1.48 7.41 -15.22
N TYR A 68 2.23 6.59 -14.47
CA TYR A 68 3.52 6.03 -14.90
C TYR A 68 3.30 4.61 -15.44
N ASP A 69 3.53 4.43 -16.74
CA ASP A 69 3.46 3.12 -17.39
C ASP A 69 4.83 2.41 -17.34
N ALA A 70 4.90 1.36 -16.52
CA ALA A 70 6.09 0.56 -16.36
C ALA A 70 6.44 -0.29 -17.59
N TRP A 71 5.55 -0.46 -18.57
CA TRP A 71 5.68 -1.36 -19.72
C TRP A 71 5.76 -0.66 -21.07
N ASP A 72 5.84 0.66 -21.12
CA ASP A 72 5.92 1.42 -22.37
C ASP A 72 4.75 1.08 -23.33
N GLY A 73 3.54 0.90 -22.79
CA GLY A 73 2.32 0.56 -23.51
C GLY A 73 2.10 -0.94 -23.75
N ALA A 74 3.02 -1.81 -23.32
CA ALA A 74 2.93 -3.25 -23.63
C ALA A 74 1.97 -4.05 -22.73
N HIS A 75 1.54 -3.52 -21.58
CA HIS A 75 0.65 -4.24 -20.67
C HIS A 75 -0.83 -4.11 -21.13
N PRO A 76 -1.51 -5.21 -21.51
CA PRO A 76 -2.82 -5.14 -22.17
C PRO A 76 -3.96 -4.65 -21.28
N ARG A 77 -3.75 -4.67 -19.96
CA ARG A 77 -4.71 -4.19 -18.95
C ARG A 77 -4.30 -2.88 -18.28
N VAL A 78 -3.21 -2.23 -18.71
CA VAL A 78 -2.84 -0.90 -18.21
C VAL A 78 -3.20 0.11 -19.28
N PHE A 79 -3.88 1.18 -18.89
CA PHE A 79 -4.13 2.34 -19.71
C PHE A 79 -3.43 3.54 -19.09
N THR A 80 -2.74 4.31 -19.92
CA THR A 80 -2.07 5.55 -19.53
C THR A 80 -2.35 6.59 -20.63
N PRO A 81 -2.81 7.80 -20.28
CA PRO A 81 -3.10 8.85 -21.27
C PRO A 81 -1.82 9.25 -22.02
N ALA A 82 -1.89 9.44 -23.34
CA ALA A 82 -0.72 9.79 -24.13
C ALA A 82 -0.30 11.26 -23.93
N HIS A 83 -1.27 12.17 -23.81
CA HIS A 83 -1.01 13.58 -23.56
C HIS A 83 -0.96 13.88 -22.06
N ARG A 84 0.27 14.01 -21.54
CA ARG A 84 0.56 14.36 -20.15
C ARG A 84 1.35 15.67 -20.11
N PRO A 85 0.70 16.85 -20.16
CA PRO A 85 1.40 18.10 -19.91
C PRO A 85 2.06 18.05 -18.53
N HIS A 86 3.10 18.84 -18.33
CA HIS A 86 3.74 18.92 -17.02
C HIS A 86 2.74 19.45 -15.99
N VAL A 87 2.62 18.71 -14.88
CA VAL A 87 1.80 19.03 -13.73
C VAL A 87 2.67 18.78 -12.50
N ASP A 88 2.71 19.76 -11.60
CA ASP A 88 3.34 19.61 -10.30
C ASP A 88 2.35 18.96 -9.34
N PHE A 89 2.48 17.65 -9.15
CA PHE A 89 1.66 16.92 -8.20
C PHE A 89 2.22 17.05 -6.79
N GLU A 90 1.34 17.32 -5.84
CA GLU A 90 1.67 17.47 -4.42
C GLU A 90 1.36 16.20 -3.61
N SER A 91 0.51 15.31 -4.14
CA SER A 91 0.06 14.10 -3.46
C SER A 91 -0.41 13.01 -4.44
N GLY A 92 -0.69 11.81 -3.91
CA GLY A 92 -1.28 10.71 -4.68
C GLY A 92 -2.73 11.00 -5.07
N GLU A 93 -3.49 11.68 -4.21
CA GLU A 93 -4.84 12.19 -4.45
C GLU A 93 -4.86 13.09 -5.68
N HIS A 94 -3.93 14.05 -5.76
CA HIS A 94 -3.82 14.97 -6.89
C HIS A 94 -3.57 14.25 -8.23
N ILE A 95 -2.72 13.20 -8.23
CA ILE A 95 -2.50 12.36 -9.42
C ILE A 95 -3.79 11.63 -9.82
N ASN A 96 -4.49 11.07 -8.85
CA ASN A 96 -5.70 10.27 -9.10
C ASN A 96 -6.86 11.15 -9.61
N ASN A 97 -7.06 12.33 -9.01
CA ASN A 97 -8.06 13.31 -9.45
C ASN A 97 -7.77 13.75 -10.88
N TRP A 98 -6.51 14.07 -11.21
CA TRP A 98 -6.10 14.41 -12.57
C TRP A 98 -6.37 13.28 -13.57
N LEU A 99 -6.07 12.02 -13.21
CA LEU A 99 -6.35 10.87 -14.06
C LEU A 99 -7.85 10.71 -14.32
N LEU A 100 -8.71 10.89 -13.31
CA LEU A 100 -10.16 10.78 -13.46
C LEU A 100 -10.74 11.88 -14.37
N GLU A 101 -10.21 13.10 -14.29
CA GLU A 101 -10.68 14.23 -15.09
C GLU A 101 -10.13 14.22 -16.53
N ASN A 102 -9.02 13.52 -16.76
CA ASN A 102 -8.36 13.45 -18.07
C ASN A 102 -9.31 12.92 -19.17
N SER A 103 -9.37 13.63 -20.29
CA SER A 103 -10.30 13.33 -21.39
C SER A 103 -10.03 11.98 -22.08
N GLU A 104 -8.77 11.55 -22.19
CA GLU A 104 -8.41 10.25 -22.76
C GLU A 104 -8.82 9.11 -21.81
N VAL A 105 -8.61 9.28 -20.51
CA VAL A 105 -9.04 8.31 -19.49
C VAL A 105 -10.57 8.19 -19.50
N ARG A 106 -11.29 9.31 -19.52
CA ARG A 106 -12.76 9.31 -19.57
C ARG A 106 -13.30 8.68 -20.84
N ALA A 107 -12.69 8.97 -21.99
CA ALA A 107 -13.05 8.35 -23.26
C ALA A 107 -12.79 6.84 -23.23
N PHE A 108 -11.67 6.41 -22.66
CA PHE A 108 -11.33 5.00 -22.49
C PHE A 108 -12.34 4.27 -21.58
N ILE A 109 -12.60 4.78 -20.39
CA ILE A 109 -13.61 4.22 -19.46
C ILE A 109 -14.99 4.19 -20.13
N GLY A 110 -15.40 5.29 -20.77
CA GLY A 110 -16.67 5.40 -21.48
C GLY A 110 -16.81 4.37 -22.60
N SER A 111 -15.76 4.14 -23.39
CA SER A 111 -15.78 3.16 -24.49
C SER A 111 -15.97 1.70 -24.04
N ARG A 112 -15.67 1.41 -22.77
CA ARG A 112 -15.77 0.07 -22.16
C ARG A 112 -16.94 -0.06 -21.19
N THR A 113 -17.69 1.01 -20.98
CA THR A 113 -18.82 1.06 -20.06
C THR A 113 -20.12 0.97 -20.86
N ARG A 114 -20.96 -0.03 -20.54
CA ARG A 114 -22.27 -0.17 -21.17
C ARG A 114 -23.21 0.95 -20.70
N PRO A 115 -24.13 1.44 -21.55
CA PRO A 115 -25.15 2.40 -21.12
C PRO A 115 -25.89 1.92 -19.85
N GLY A 116 -26.07 2.83 -18.88
CA GLY A 116 -26.73 2.54 -17.61
C GLY A 116 -25.89 1.79 -16.58
N THR A 117 -24.63 1.45 -16.89
CA THR A 117 -23.68 0.86 -15.93
C THR A 117 -22.79 1.95 -15.34
N ARG A 118 -22.65 1.99 -14.01
CA ARG A 118 -21.65 2.82 -13.33
C ARG A 118 -20.37 2.01 -13.17
N PRO A 119 -19.21 2.46 -13.70
CA PRO A 119 -17.95 1.76 -13.51
C PRO A 119 -17.51 1.85 -12.05
N LYS A 120 -16.86 0.80 -11.54
CA LYS A 120 -16.30 0.75 -10.19
C LYS A 120 -14.88 1.29 -10.20
N ILE A 121 -14.57 2.20 -9.30
CA ILE A 121 -13.26 2.86 -9.19
C ILE A 121 -12.67 2.58 -7.82
N ALA A 122 -11.46 2.03 -7.79
CA ALA A 122 -10.66 1.85 -6.58
C ALA A 122 -9.31 2.55 -6.74
N MET A 123 -8.74 3.00 -5.63
CA MET A 123 -7.42 3.64 -5.55
C MET A 123 -6.92 3.62 -4.11
N VAL A 124 -5.61 3.81 -3.94
CA VAL A 124 -4.99 3.85 -2.59
C VAL A 124 -5.27 5.17 -1.90
N PHE A 125 -5.09 6.27 -2.62
CA PHE A 125 -5.16 7.64 -2.12
C PHE A 125 -6.35 8.35 -2.76
N PHE A 126 -7.22 8.92 -1.94
CA PHE A 126 -8.40 9.67 -2.38
C PHE A 126 -8.86 10.64 -1.29
N ASP A 127 -9.64 11.62 -1.68
CA ASP A 127 -10.21 12.64 -0.80
C ASP A 127 -11.65 12.99 -1.21
N GLU A 128 -12.23 14.01 -0.56
CA GLU A 128 -13.58 14.50 -0.88
C GLU A 128 -13.69 15.03 -2.32
N GLU A 129 -12.60 15.54 -2.89
CA GLU A 129 -12.58 15.94 -4.30
C GLU A 129 -12.69 14.72 -5.21
N THR A 130 -11.98 13.63 -4.92
CA THR A 130 -12.12 12.36 -5.64
C THR A 130 -13.58 11.88 -5.63
N GLU A 131 -14.24 11.95 -4.46
CA GLU A 131 -15.65 11.56 -4.34
C GLU A 131 -16.56 12.41 -5.24
N ARG A 132 -16.37 13.74 -5.21
CA ARG A 132 -17.11 14.68 -6.06
C ARG A 132 -16.91 14.37 -7.54
N ILE A 133 -15.67 14.17 -7.98
CA ILE A 133 -15.34 13.84 -9.37
C ILE A 133 -16.02 12.54 -9.79
N CYS A 134 -15.95 11.48 -8.97
CA CYS A 134 -16.59 10.21 -9.28
C CYS A 134 -18.10 10.36 -9.41
N GLU A 135 -18.75 11.12 -8.52
CA GLU A 135 -20.19 11.33 -8.57
C GLU A 135 -20.61 12.12 -9.82
N GLU A 136 -19.91 13.21 -10.16
CA GLU A 136 -20.16 14.00 -11.37
C GLU A 136 -20.00 13.19 -12.67
N LEU A 137 -19.06 12.23 -12.67
CA LEU A 137 -18.81 11.35 -13.80
C LEU A 137 -19.73 10.12 -13.85
N GLY A 138 -20.55 9.89 -12.82
CA GLY A 138 -21.41 8.72 -12.72
C GLY A 138 -20.65 7.42 -12.44
N TYR A 139 -19.55 7.51 -11.67
CA TYR A 139 -18.70 6.39 -11.28
C TYR A 139 -18.99 5.99 -9.83
N ASP A 140 -18.82 4.71 -9.51
CA ASP A 140 -18.92 4.23 -8.13
C ASP A 140 -17.52 4.15 -7.53
N LEU A 141 -17.18 5.08 -6.64
CA LEU A 141 -16.00 4.94 -5.80
C LEU A 141 -16.25 3.82 -4.80
N ILE A 142 -15.58 2.69 -4.99
CA ILE A 142 -15.78 1.48 -4.18
C ILE A 142 -14.87 1.48 -2.96
N LEU A 143 -14.87 2.58 -2.20
CA LEU A 143 -14.08 2.77 -0.99
C LEU A 143 -14.97 3.37 0.10
N PRO A 144 -14.60 3.24 1.38
CA PRO A 144 -15.23 4.01 2.46
C PRO A 144 -15.17 5.51 2.19
N LYS A 145 -16.10 6.26 2.79
CA LYS A 145 -16.10 7.72 2.66
C LYS A 145 -14.80 8.33 3.17
N ALA A 146 -14.28 9.35 2.48
CA ALA A 146 -13.02 10.03 2.83
C ALA A 146 -13.06 10.55 4.27
N GLN A 147 -14.16 11.19 4.67
CA GLN A 147 -14.38 11.65 6.05
C GLN A 147 -14.35 10.51 7.08
N LEU A 148 -14.98 9.36 6.76
CA LEU A 148 -14.93 8.19 7.65
C LEU A 148 -13.51 7.64 7.74
N ARG A 149 -12.80 7.59 6.60
CA ARG A 149 -11.42 7.13 6.54
C ARG A 149 -10.51 8.03 7.39
N GLU A 150 -10.60 9.35 7.24
CA GLU A 150 -9.86 10.32 8.04
C GLU A 150 -10.18 10.17 9.53
N HIS A 151 -11.47 10.06 9.89
CA HIS A 151 -11.86 9.83 11.29
C HIS A 151 -11.18 8.58 11.90
N LEU A 152 -11.16 7.49 11.15
CA LEU A 152 -10.60 6.20 11.58
C LEU A 152 -9.08 6.13 11.48
N ASP A 153 -8.43 6.93 10.63
CA ASP A 153 -6.97 7.01 10.51
C ASP A 153 -6.33 7.71 11.73
N SER A 154 -7.14 8.39 12.55
CA SER A 154 -6.68 9.02 13.78
C SER A 154 -6.18 7.96 14.78
N LYS A 155 -4.92 8.10 15.20
CA LYS A 155 -4.29 7.25 16.22
C LYS A 155 -5.01 7.32 17.58
N ILE A 156 -5.66 8.45 17.87
CA ILE A 156 -6.46 8.66 19.09
C ILE A 156 -7.80 7.94 18.99
N VAL A 157 -8.53 8.16 17.88
CA VAL A 157 -9.84 7.52 17.65
C VAL A 157 -9.67 6.01 17.63
N THR A 158 -8.70 5.49 16.87
CA THR A 158 -8.45 4.05 16.76
C THR A 158 -8.16 3.43 18.12
N THR A 159 -7.34 4.10 18.95
CA THR A 159 -7.04 3.61 20.30
C THR A 159 -8.31 3.50 21.15
N ARG A 160 -9.15 4.55 21.17
CA ARG A 160 -10.42 4.54 21.88
C ARG A 160 -11.35 3.42 21.39
N LEU A 161 -11.50 3.27 20.08
CA LEU A 161 -12.33 2.23 19.47
C LEU A 161 -11.81 0.82 19.81
N GLY A 162 -10.50 0.63 19.83
CA GLY A 162 -9.88 -0.62 20.24
C GLY A 162 -10.19 -0.96 21.70
N ASP A 163 -10.04 0.00 22.62
CA ASP A 163 -10.30 -0.19 24.04
C ASP A 163 -11.76 -0.60 24.32
N GLU A 164 -12.74 -0.04 23.59
CA GLU A 164 -14.16 -0.39 23.69
C GLU A 164 -14.44 -1.89 23.46
N VAL A 165 -13.60 -2.56 22.67
CA VAL A 165 -13.79 -3.98 22.29
C VAL A 165 -12.66 -4.89 22.77
N GLY A 166 -11.85 -4.44 23.73
CA GLY A 166 -10.75 -5.22 24.30
C GLY A 166 -9.64 -5.53 23.29
N VAL A 167 -9.37 -4.57 22.40
CA VAL A 167 -8.25 -4.53 21.46
C VAL A 167 -7.30 -3.42 21.94
N PRO A 168 -6.49 -3.68 22.98
CA PRO A 168 -5.72 -2.63 23.62
C PRO A 168 -4.56 -2.19 22.73
N SER A 169 -4.28 -0.90 22.76
CA SER A 169 -2.95 -0.39 22.42
C SER A 169 -1.96 -0.67 23.57
N VAL A 170 -0.66 -0.48 23.31
CA VAL A 170 0.37 -0.38 24.36
C VAL A 170 -0.11 0.56 25.47
N PRO A 171 0.15 0.29 26.77
CA PRO A 171 -0.26 1.14 27.87
C PRO A 171 0.01 2.61 27.57
N ASN A 172 -1.05 3.43 27.65
CA ASN A 172 -1.04 4.80 27.17
C ASN A 172 -2.04 5.70 27.89
N VAL A 173 -1.85 7.01 27.72
CA VAL A 173 -2.81 8.05 28.06
C VAL A 173 -2.94 9.03 26.91
N VAL A 174 -4.15 9.50 26.64
CA VAL A 174 -4.40 10.59 25.68
C VAL A 174 -4.54 11.89 26.45
N THR A 175 -3.69 12.86 26.18
CA THR A 175 -3.63 14.12 26.93
C THR A 175 -3.07 15.27 26.07
N THR A 176 -3.07 16.48 26.61
CA THR A 176 -2.35 17.65 26.06
C THR A 176 -1.26 18.04 27.03
N VAL A 177 -0.05 18.25 26.51
CA VAL A 177 1.15 18.57 27.30
C VAL A 177 1.77 19.87 26.79
N GLU A 178 2.19 20.73 27.72
CA GLU A 178 2.76 22.05 27.42
C GLU A 178 4.29 22.07 27.62
N ASP A 179 4.81 21.20 28.49
CA ASP A 179 6.23 21.08 28.82
C ASP A 179 6.61 19.66 29.25
N PHE A 180 7.91 19.43 29.45
CA PHE A 180 8.45 18.13 29.84
C PHE A 180 7.99 17.68 31.23
N ASP A 181 7.78 18.61 32.16
CA ASP A 181 7.30 18.31 33.50
C ASP A 181 5.84 17.82 33.45
N GLY A 182 5.00 18.45 32.63
CA GLY A 182 3.63 18.02 32.36
C GLY A 182 3.56 16.66 31.66
N LEU A 183 4.45 16.41 30.69
CA LEU A 183 4.57 15.07 30.07
C LEU A 183 4.94 14.01 31.11
N THR A 184 5.91 14.30 31.96
CA THR A 184 6.38 13.39 33.01
C THR A 184 5.28 13.11 34.04
N ALA A 185 4.58 14.14 34.50
CA ALA A 185 3.48 14.00 35.45
C ALA A 185 2.34 13.13 34.89
N ALA A 186 1.95 13.34 33.64
CA ALA A 186 0.92 12.54 32.97
C ALA A 186 1.36 11.06 32.83
N ALA A 187 2.63 10.83 32.51
CA ALA A 187 3.18 9.48 32.39
C ALA A 187 3.27 8.75 33.74
N GLU A 188 3.62 9.45 34.83
CA GLU A 188 3.64 8.91 36.19
C GLU A 188 2.23 8.56 36.68
N GLU A 189 1.25 9.45 36.49
CA GLU A 189 -0.15 9.20 36.85
C GLU A 189 -0.73 7.98 36.13
N ALA A 190 -0.38 7.80 34.86
CA ALA A 190 -0.79 6.66 34.04
C ALA A 190 0.09 5.39 34.23
N GLY A 191 1.15 5.46 35.05
CA GLY A 191 2.03 4.31 35.32
C GLY A 191 2.88 3.85 34.13
N LEU A 192 3.24 4.76 33.22
CA LEU A 192 3.95 4.45 31.97
C LEU A 192 5.47 4.35 32.14
N GLY A 193 6.02 5.01 33.16
CA GLY A 193 7.47 5.20 33.32
C GLY A 193 7.97 6.44 32.58
N LEU A 194 9.30 6.57 32.41
CA LEU A 194 9.94 7.76 31.81
C LEU A 194 10.50 7.55 30.40
N ASP A 195 10.55 6.30 29.91
CA ASP A 195 10.93 6.00 28.52
C ASP A 195 9.64 5.91 27.70
N LEU A 196 9.35 6.99 26.97
CA LEU A 196 8.03 7.25 26.38
C LEU A 196 8.07 7.27 24.86
N VAL A 197 6.92 6.93 24.28
CA VAL A 197 6.60 7.17 22.87
C VAL A 197 5.41 8.13 22.81
N VAL A 198 5.58 9.27 22.15
CA VAL A 198 4.53 10.29 21.99
C VAL A 198 4.09 10.33 20.53
N GLN A 199 2.79 10.27 20.29
CA GLN A 199 2.20 10.33 18.94
C GLN A 199 1.13 11.41 18.83
N THR A 200 1.17 12.20 17.75
CA THR A 200 0.04 13.08 17.40
C THR A 200 -1.07 12.28 16.71
N ALA A 201 -2.24 12.88 16.57
CA ALA A 201 -3.43 12.20 16.05
C ALA A 201 -3.28 11.70 14.61
N TYR A 202 -2.63 12.48 13.74
CA TYR A 202 -2.49 12.22 12.31
C TYR A 202 -1.03 12.28 11.89
N GLY A 203 -0.66 11.46 10.92
CA GLY A 203 0.66 11.46 10.31
C GLY A 203 1.14 10.06 9.98
N ASP A 204 2.12 9.99 9.09
CA ASP A 204 2.51 8.82 8.32
C ASP A 204 4.04 8.63 8.31
N SER A 205 4.49 7.39 8.08
CA SER A 205 5.91 7.02 7.96
C SER A 205 6.78 7.45 9.17
N GLY A 206 6.22 7.36 10.37
CA GLY A 206 6.92 7.66 11.63
C GLY A 206 7.27 9.13 11.86
N LYS A 207 6.84 10.07 11.01
CA LYS A 207 7.12 11.52 11.17
C LYS A 207 6.49 12.11 12.43
N THR A 208 5.42 11.49 12.92
CA THR A 208 4.64 11.95 14.08
C THR A 208 4.74 11.02 15.28
N THR A 209 5.81 10.24 15.37
CA THR A 209 6.12 9.36 16.50
C THR A 209 7.46 9.74 17.09
N PHE A 210 7.45 10.21 18.33
CA PHE A 210 8.60 10.78 19.02
C PHE A 210 9.01 9.88 20.19
N PHE A 211 10.30 9.57 20.30
CA PHE A 211 10.85 8.79 21.42
C PHE A 211 11.46 9.76 22.42
N ILE A 212 10.90 9.82 23.63
CA ILE A 212 11.26 10.81 24.65
C ILE A 212 11.60 10.09 25.95
N SER A 213 12.87 10.20 26.36
CA SER A 213 13.38 9.64 27.61
C SER A 213 14.02 10.69 28.53
N SER A 214 14.11 11.93 28.05
CA SER A 214 14.81 13.03 28.72
C SER A 214 14.29 14.39 28.23
N ALA A 215 14.58 15.45 29.01
CA ALA A 215 14.27 16.82 28.61
C ALA A 215 14.95 17.22 27.28
N ALA A 216 16.14 16.68 26.99
CA ALA A 216 16.84 16.94 25.73
C ALA A 216 16.15 16.30 24.52
N ASP A 217 15.48 15.16 24.69
CA ASP A 217 14.64 14.56 23.64
C ASP A 217 13.36 15.39 23.44
N TRP A 218 12.77 15.87 24.54
CA TRP A 218 11.62 16.77 24.49
C TRP A 218 11.93 18.06 23.73
N ASP A 219 13.05 18.72 24.02
CA ASP A 219 13.41 19.98 23.37
C ASP A 219 13.50 19.84 21.83
N GLN A 220 13.88 18.65 21.32
CA GLN A 220 13.96 18.38 19.89
C GLN A 220 12.59 18.29 19.21
N HIS A 221 11.55 17.89 19.93
CA HIS A 221 10.23 17.54 19.37
C HIS A 221 9.08 18.41 19.91
N SER A 222 9.32 19.19 20.95
CA SER A 222 8.32 19.97 21.68
C SER A 222 7.46 20.85 20.77
N THR A 223 8.05 21.48 19.76
CA THR A 223 7.31 22.32 18.79
C THR A 223 6.26 21.56 17.99
N GLU A 224 6.46 20.26 17.79
CA GLU A 224 5.53 19.38 17.07
C GLU A 224 4.49 18.74 17.99
N ILE A 225 4.65 18.88 19.31
CA ILE A 225 3.82 18.21 20.34
C ILE A 225 2.92 19.22 21.06
N VAL A 226 3.47 20.36 21.46
CA VAL A 226 2.78 21.37 22.29
C VAL A 226 1.53 21.91 21.57
N GLY A 227 0.45 22.07 22.32
CA GLY A 227 -0.83 22.56 21.82
C GLY A 227 -1.66 21.53 21.06
N GLN A 228 -1.20 20.28 20.96
CA GLN A 228 -1.95 19.18 20.34
C GLN A 228 -2.41 18.17 21.39
N GLN A 229 -3.49 17.46 21.06
CA GLN A 229 -3.82 16.23 21.78
C GLN A 229 -2.90 15.11 21.28
N VAL A 230 -2.21 14.46 22.20
CA VAL A 230 -1.25 13.41 21.91
C VAL A 230 -1.55 12.13 22.69
N LYS A 231 -1.15 11.01 22.13
CA LYS A 231 -1.13 9.71 22.79
C LYS A 231 0.28 9.48 23.34
N VAL A 232 0.40 9.45 24.66
CA VAL A 232 1.65 9.16 25.37
C VAL A 232 1.63 7.70 25.78
N MET A 233 2.61 6.92 25.35
CA MET A 233 2.69 5.49 25.58
C MET A 233 3.96 5.12 26.32
N LYS A 234 3.89 4.04 27.11
CA LYS A 234 5.09 3.36 27.58
C LYS A 234 5.87 2.84 26.38
N ARG A 235 7.19 3.04 26.35
CA ARG A 235 8.03 2.37 25.36
C ARG A 235 8.18 0.89 25.72
N ILE A 236 7.94 0.03 24.73
CA ILE A 236 8.14 -1.42 24.81
C ILE A 236 9.18 -1.88 23.80
N ASN A 237 9.89 -2.96 24.12
CA ASN A 237 10.68 -3.68 23.12
C ASN A 237 9.70 -4.46 22.26
N ASN A 238 9.40 -3.96 21.07
CA ASN A 238 8.41 -4.59 20.20
C ASN A 238 9.02 -5.19 18.94
N ARG A 239 8.31 -6.17 18.39
CA ARG A 239 8.37 -6.57 17.00
C ARG A 239 7.14 -6.01 16.30
N PRO A 240 7.28 -5.02 15.40
CA PRO A 240 6.17 -4.54 14.59
C PRO A 240 5.84 -5.56 13.49
N VAL A 241 4.54 -5.76 13.28
CA VAL A 241 3.99 -6.69 12.29
C VAL A 241 2.79 -6.03 11.62
N ALA A 242 2.76 -6.02 10.30
CA ALA A 242 1.60 -5.53 9.54
C ALA A 242 0.69 -6.70 9.15
N VAL A 243 -0.60 -6.45 9.03
CA VAL A 243 -1.58 -7.41 8.50
C VAL A 243 -2.68 -6.69 7.75
N GLU A 244 -2.96 -7.16 6.53
CA GLU A 244 -4.12 -6.70 5.76
C GLU A 244 -5.34 -7.53 6.13
N ALA A 245 -6.50 -6.90 6.18
CA ALA A 245 -7.78 -7.54 6.45
C ALA A 245 -8.89 -6.90 5.62
N VAL A 246 -9.98 -7.64 5.46
CA VAL A 246 -11.16 -7.18 4.74
C VAL A 246 -12.40 -7.39 5.58
N LEU A 247 -13.06 -6.29 5.90
CA LEU A 247 -14.34 -6.28 6.57
C LEU A 247 -15.45 -6.47 5.54
N THR A 248 -16.11 -7.63 5.60
CA THR A 248 -17.27 -7.96 4.78
C THR A 248 -18.55 -7.92 5.62
N ARG A 249 -19.71 -7.99 4.98
CA ARG A 249 -20.99 -8.14 5.70
C ARG A 249 -21.12 -9.47 6.46
N CYS A 250 -20.30 -10.47 6.11
CA CYS A 250 -20.24 -11.75 6.80
C CYS A 250 -19.24 -11.74 7.98
N GLY A 251 -18.50 -10.64 8.18
CA GLY A 251 -17.44 -10.48 9.18
C GLY A 251 -16.08 -10.18 8.55
N THR A 252 -15.02 -10.30 9.35
CA THR A 252 -13.65 -9.90 8.95
C THR A 252 -12.81 -11.09 8.48
N VAL A 253 -12.26 -11.00 7.25
CA VAL A 253 -11.23 -11.91 6.73
C VAL A 253 -9.85 -11.33 7.06
N VAL A 254 -9.01 -12.09 7.75
CA VAL A 254 -7.66 -11.68 8.15
C VAL A 254 -6.64 -12.30 7.22
N GLY A 255 -5.80 -11.44 6.64
CA GLY A 255 -4.71 -11.82 5.77
C GLY A 255 -3.48 -12.37 6.50
N PRO A 256 -2.41 -12.63 5.75
CA PRO A 256 -1.13 -13.05 6.30
C PRO A 256 -0.46 -11.89 7.06
N PHE A 257 0.23 -12.25 8.14
CA PHE A 257 1.08 -11.32 8.89
C PHE A 257 2.42 -11.11 8.18
N MET A 258 2.92 -9.88 8.21
CA MET A 258 4.11 -9.45 7.48
C MET A 258 5.05 -8.67 8.38
N SER A 259 6.35 -8.82 8.16
CA SER A 259 7.37 -7.94 8.71
C SER A 259 7.60 -6.77 7.76
N GLU A 260 7.76 -5.56 8.29
CA GLU A 260 8.05 -4.38 7.48
C GLU A 260 9.55 -4.17 7.25
N LEU A 261 9.90 -3.63 6.09
CA LEU A 261 11.20 -3.03 5.82
C LEU A 261 11.05 -1.52 6.02
N THR A 262 11.70 -0.97 7.05
CA THR A 262 11.57 0.45 7.41
C THR A 262 12.93 1.05 7.70
N GLY A 263 13.20 2.21 7.10
CA GLY A 263 14.36 3.03 7.45
C GLY A 263 15.72 2.52 6.97
N HIS A 264 15.76 1.53 6.08
CA HIS A 264 17.02 1.02 5.51
C HIS A 264 17.67 2.09 4.62
N PRO A 265 18.86 2.63 4.96
CA PRO A 265 19.50 3.71 4.20
C PRO A 265 19.81 3.34 2.75
N GLU A 266 19.99 2.04 2.48
CA GLU A 266 20.16 1.53 1.13
C GLU A 266 18.89 1.65 0.28
N LEU A 267 17.69 1.70 0.88
CA LEU A 267 16.41 1.77 0.17
C LEU A 267 15.76 3.14 0.21
N THR A 268 15.94 3.90 1.30
CA THR A 268 15.23 5.16 1.53
C THR A 268 16.11 6.21 2.22
N PRO A 269 16.00 7.50 1.85
CA PRO A 269 16.67 8.58 2.58
C PRO A 269 15.98 8.94 3.92
N TYR A 270 14.80 8.36 4.21
CA TYR A 270 13.98 8.68 5.37
C TYR A 270 14.13 7.62 6.46
N ARG A 271 14.53 8.01 7.67
CA ARG A 271 14.79 7.08 8.79
C ARG A 271 13.57 6.25 9.21
N GLY A 272 12.36 6.81 9.12
CA GLY A 272 11.09 6.09 9.39
C GLY A 272 10.35 5.68 8.12
N GLY A 273 10.96 5.85 6.94
CA GLY A 273 10.28 5.60 5.68
C GLY A 273 10.06 4.10 5.47
N TRP A 274 8.80 3.71 5.27
CA TRP A 274 8.46 2.38 4.77
C TRP A 274 9.08 2.15 3.39
N CYS A 275 9.67 0.98 3.21
CA CYS A 275 10.33 0.58 1.97
C CYS A 275 10.08 -0.87 1.57
N GLY A 276 9.08 -1.54 2.15
CA GLY A 276 8.67 -2.88 1.71
C GLY A 276 8.15 -3.76 2.84
N ASN A 277 7.84 -5.00 2.50
CA ASN A 277 7.39 -6.02 3.45
C ASN A 277 7.99 -7.39 3.10
N GLU A 278 8.14 -8.22 4.11
CA GLU A 278 8.39 -9.65 3.99
C GLU A 278 7.23 -10.44 4.58
N MET A 279 6.86 -11.52 3.91
CA MET A 279 5.99 -12.55 4.42
C MET A 279 6.78 -13.85 4.48
N PHE A 280 6.89 -14.42 5.68
CA PHE A 280 7.56 -15.69 5.94
C PHE A 280 6.93 -16.38 7.16
N PRO A 281 7.05 -17.71 7.31
CA PRO A 281 6.31 -18.46 8.33
C PRO A 281 6.54 -17.99 9.77
N GLU A 282 7.76 -17.52 10.06
CA GLU A 282 8.20 -17.09 11.39
C GLU A 282 7.84 -15.64 11.74
N VAL A 283 7.11 -14.92 10.89
CA VAL A 283 6.65 -13.55 11.22
C VAL A 283 5.87 -13.55 12.53
N LEU A 284 4.85 -14.41 12.63
CA LEU A 284 4.12 -14.75 13.86
C LEU A 284 3.81 -16.24 13.87
N THR A 285 3.99 -16.92 15.00
CA THR A 285 3.82 -18.38 15.11
C THR A 285 2.83 -18.76 16.21
N GLY A 286 2.18 -19.91 16.05
CA GLY A 286 1.35 -20.54 17.06
C GLY A 286 0.32 -19.61 17.71
N ASP A 287 0.37 -19.54 19.03
CA ASP A 287 -0.55 -18.76 19.86
C ASP A 287 -0.53 -17.25 19.56
N LEU A 288 0.65 -16.66 19.33
CA LEU A 288 0.79 -15.24 19.00
C LEU A 288 0.01 -14.87 17.73
N ARG A 289 0.08 -15.72 16.70
CA ARG A 289 -0.66 -15.52 15.45
C ARG A 289 -2.17 -15.57 15.70
N ALA A 290 -2.63 -16.53 16.50
CA ALA A 290 -4.05 -16.68 16.82
C ALA A 290 -4.58 -15.48 17.63
N ARG A 291 -3.84 -15.02 18.63
CA ARG A 291 -4.19 -13.83 19.43
C ARG A 291 -4.23 -12.56 18.58
N ALA A 292 -3.23 -12.35 17.71
CA ALA A 292 -3.21 -11.22 16.79
C ALA A 292 -4.38 -11.27 15.78
N ALA A 293 -4.70 -12.43 15.21
CA ALA A 293 -5.83 -12.58 14.29
C ALA A 293 -7.17 -12.29 14.99
N ALA A 294 -7.35 -12.79 16.21
CA ALA A 294 -8.55 -12.51 17.02
C ALA A 294 -8.69 -11.02 17.37
N LEU A 295 -7.56 -10.32 17.63
CA LEU A 295 -7.52 -8.89 17.82
C LEU A 295 -8.01 -8.14 16.57
N VAL A 296 -7.46 -8.47 15.39
CA VAL A 296 -7.83 -7.84 14.12
C VAL A 296 -9.30 -8.09 13.77
N ARG A 297 -9.83 -9.30 14.02
CA ARG A 297 -11.25 -9.60 13.80
C ARG A 297 -12.15 -8.72 14.66
N ARG A 298 -11.88 -8.61 15.97
CA ARG A 298 -12.65 -7.75 16.88
C ARG A 298 -12.58 -6.28 16.49
N LEU A 299 -11.41 -5.81 16.07
CA LEU A 299 -11.25 -4.45 15.55
C LEU A 299 -12.11 -4.26 14.30
N GLY A 300 -12.03 -5.16 13.32
CA GLY A 300 -12.84 -5.11 12.10
C GLY A 300 -14.34 -5.05 12.40
N ASP A 301 -14.84 -5.90 13.30
CA ASP A 301 -16.25 -5.88 13.71
C ASP A 301 -16.64 -4.53 14.33
N ARG A 302 -15.74 -3.91 15.11
CA ARG A 302 -15.95 -2.57 15.68
C ARG A 302 -15.94 -1.47 14.62
N LEU A 303 -15.06 -1.55 13.62
CA LEU A 303 -15.05 -0.62 12.49
C LEU A 303 -16.36 -0.72 11.69
N GLY A 304 -16.95 -1.91 11.59
CA GLY A 304 -18.27 -2.12 10.97
C GLY A 304 -19.40 -1.34 11.63
N VAL A 305 -19.31 -1.14 12.95
CA VAL A 305 -20.27 -0.30 13.70
C VAL A 305 -20.14 1.18 13.32
N GLU A 306 -18.94 1.65 12.96
CA GLU A 306 -18.71 3.00 12.39
C GLU A 306 -19.16 3.11 10.92
N GLY A 307 -19.64 2.02 10.32
CA GLY A 307 -20.05 1.97 8.92
C GLY A 307 -18.91 1.66 7.95
N TYR A 308 -17.72 1.30 8.45
CA TYR A 308 -16.61 0.88 7.61
C TYR A 308 -16.91 -0.46 6.94
N ARG A 309 -16.40 -0.65 5.71
CA ARG A 309 -16.46 -1.90 4.94
C ARG A 309 -15.27 -1.95 4.02
N GLY A 310 -14.82 -3.14 3.66
CA GLY A 310 -13.73 -3.33 2.72
C GLY A 310 -12.36 -3.40 3.37
N PHE A 311 -11.34 -2.96 2.63
CA PHE A 311 -9.94 -3.33 2.82
C PHE A 311 -9.23 -2.37 3.77
N PHE A 312 -8.54 -2.88 4.78
CA PHE A 312 -7.73 -2.11 5.71
C PHE A 312 -6.46 -2.89 6.10
N GLU A 313 -5.47 -2.18 6.61
CA GLU A 313 -4.27 -2.75 7.21
C GLU A 313 -4.20 -2.35 8.68
N VAL A 314 -3.66 -3.24 9.51
CA VAL A 314 -3.41 -3.01 10.93
C VAL A 314 -1.95 -3.28 11.22
N ASP A 315 -1.30 -2.34 11.88
CA ASP A 315 -0.01 -2.58 12.52
C ASP A 315 -0.25 -3.15 13.91
N VAL A 316 0.39 -4.28 14.18
CA VAL A 316 0.35 -5.01 15.43
C VAL A 316 1.73 -4.94 16.06
N LEU A 317 1.78 -4.57 17.34
CA LEU A 317 3.01 -4.52 18.12
C LEU A 317 3.04 -5.73 19.05
N VAL A 318 3.99 -6.64 18.83
CA VAL A 318 4.23 -7.75 19.77
C VAL A 318 5.35 -7.37 20.71
N ASP A 319 5.04 -7.25 22.00
CA ASP A 319 6.03 -7.03 23.05
C ASP A 319 6.90 -8.28 23.21
N VAL A 320 8.20 -8.16 22.97
CA VAL A 320 9.12 -9.31 23.02
C VAL A 320 9.51 -9.71 24.44
N ASP A 321 9.22 -8.85 25.42
CA ASP A 321 9.50 -9.13 26.83
C ASP A 321 8.35 -9.89 27.50
N THR A 322 7.12 -9.74 27.00
CA THR A 322 5.89 -10.27 27.62
C THR A 322 5.07 -11.18 26.70
N ASP A 323 5.36 -11.23 25.40
CA ASP A 323 4.53 -11.83 24.36
C ASP A 323 3.10 -11.23 24.30
N GLU A 324 2.89 -10.03 24.83
CA GLU A 324 1.62 -9.31 24.67
C GLU A 324 1.46 -8.74 23.25
N VAL A 325 0.22 -8.73 22.77
CA VAL A 325 -0.12 -8.28 21.42
C VAL A 325 -0.97 -7.03 21.51
N TYR A 326 -0.47 -5.94 20.94
CA TYR A 326 -1.12 -4.63 20.99
C TYR A 326 -1.50 -4.15 19.60
N LEU A 327 -2.58 -3.38 19.54
CA LEU A 327 -2.88 -2.52 18.40
C LEU A 327 -1.82 -1.41 18.31
N GLY A 328 -1.12 -1.33 17.18
CA GLY A 328 -0.20 -0.25 16.86
C GLY A 328 -0.92 0.89 16.15
N GLU A 329 -1.36 0.63 14.92
CA GLU A 329 -1.97 1.62 14.03
C GLU A 329 -3.02 0.96 13.12
N LEU A 330 -4.03 1.73 12.72
CA LEU A 330 -4.98 1.35 11.69
C LEU A 330 -4.68 2.18 10.45
N ASN A 331 -4.53 1.52 9.32
CA ASN A 331 -4.44 2.10 8.00
C ASN A 331 -5.73 1.73 7.23
N PRO A 332 -6.79 2.54 7.26
CA PRO A 332 -8.11 2.19 6.72
C PRO A 332 -8.17 2.31 5.18
N ARG A 333 -7.21 1.71 4.48
CA ARG A 333 -7.01 1.79 3.03
C ARG A 333 -6.31 0.55 2.47
N ILE A 334 -6.27 0.46 1.14
CA ILE A 334 -5.38 -0.46 0.41
C ILE A 334 -3.92 -0.13 0.79
N SER A 335 -3.14 -1.17 1.06
CA SER A 335 -1.79 -1.03 1.59
C SER A 335 -0.72 -1.14 0.51
N GLY A 336 0.50 -0.73 0.85
CA GLY A 336 1.68 -0.96 0.02
C GLY A 336 2.02 -2.44 -0.12
N ALA A 337 1.65 -3.27 0.86
CA ALA A 337 1.93 -4.69 0.93
C ALA A 337 0.98 -5.57 0.09
N SER A 338 -0.14 -5.00 -0.37
CA SER A 338 -1.17 -5.70 -1.18
C SER A 338 -0.58 -6.46 -2.37
N SER A 339 0.55 -6.01 -2.90
CA SER A 339 1.24 -6.66 -4.02
C SER A 339 1.69 -8.10 -3.70
N ILE A 340 2.17 -8.35 -2.47
CA ILE A 340 2.64 -9.68 -2.05
C ILE A 340 1.58 -10.51 -1.35
N THR A 341 0.55 -9.90 -0.75
CA THR A 341 -0.55 -10.65 -0.11
C THR A 341 -1.51 -11.29 -1.12
N ASN A 342 -1.59 -10.73 -2.33
CA ASN A 342 -2.39 -11.27 -3.43
C ASN A 342 -1.83 -12.56 -4.06
N VAL A 343 -0.60 -12.96 -3.75
CA VAL A 343 0.09 -14.13 -4.34
C VAL A 343 0.40 -15.25 -3.34
N THR A 344 -0.30 -15.24 -2.20
CA THR A 344 -0.13 -16.21 -1.13
C THR A 344 -0.82 -17.54 -1.41
N ALA A 345 -0.40 -18.59 -0.69
CA ALA A 345 -1.07 -19.89 -0.70
C ALA A 345 -2.56 -19.74 -0.33
N GLY A 346 -2.89 -18.89 0.64
CA GLY A 346 -4.28 -18.53 0.98
C GLY A 346 -5.03 -17.91 -0.20
N ALA A 347 -4.43 -16.93 -0.88
CA ALA A 347 -5.02 -16.29 -2.06
C ALA A 347 -5.27 -17.28 -3.21
N TYR A 348 -4.39 -18.28 -3.41
CA TYR A 348 -4.59 -19.31 -4.42
C TYR A 348 -5.63 -20.37 -4.03
N ALA A 349 -5.72 -20.73 -2.75
CA ALA A 349 -6.72 -21.68 -2.25
C ALA A 349 -8.14 -21.09 -2.33
N ASP A 350 -8.28 -19.82 -1.97
CA ASP A 350 -9.54 -19.09 -1.96
C ASP A 350 -9.60 -18.10 -3.14
N VAL A 351 -9.28 -16.82 -2.86
CA VAL A 351 -9.11 -15.70 -3.80
C VAL A 351 -8.22 -14.63 -3.14
N PRO A 352 -7.56 -13.73 -3.88
CA PRO A 352 -6.84 -12.60 -3.29
C PRO A 352 -7.73 -11.75 -2.36
N LEU A 353 -7.18 -11.18 -1.27
CA LEU A 353 -7.95 -10.44 -0.26
C LEU A 353 -8.85 -9.36 -0.87
N PHE A 354 -8.33 -8.61 -1.84
CA PHE A 354 -9.09 -7.53 -2.47
C PHE A 354 -10.35 -8.01 -3.21
N LEU A 355 -10.46 -9.29 -3.57
CA LEU A 355 -11.70 -9.83 -4.14
C LEU A 355 -12.83 -9.85 -3.09
N PHE A 356 -12.55 -10.08 -1.81
CA PHE A 356 -13.57 -9.93 -0.76
C PHE A 356 -14.04 -8.49 -0.63
N HIS A 357 -13.14 -7.52 -0.83
CA HIS A 357 -13.51 -6.10 -0.86
C HIS A 357 -14.44 -5.82 -2.06
N LEU A 358 -14.12 -6.34 -3.24
CA LEU A 358 -15.00 -6.19 -4.42
C LEU A 358 -16.40 -6.78 -4.19
N LEU A 359 -16.53 -7.91 -3.50
CA LEU A 359 -17.83 -8.51 -3.18
C LEU A 359 -18.73 -7.59 -2.35
N GLU A 360 -18.16 -6.72 -1.51
CA GLU A 360 -18.95 -5.76 -0.73
C GLU A 360 -19.56 -4.63 -1.57
N TYR A 361 -18.93 -4.29 -2.70
CA TYR A 361 -19.34 -3.18 -3.56
C TYR A 361 -19.98 -3.62 -4.89
N LEU A 362 -20.07 -4.93 -5.11
CA LEU A 362 -20.75 -5.51 -6.27
C LEU A 362 -22.16 -6.00 -5.88
N PRO A 363 -23.10 -6.00 -6.85
CA PRO A 363 -24.50 -6.35 -6.59
C PRO A 363 -24.67 -7.87 -6.45
N VAL A 364 -24.18 -8.43 -5.34
CA VAL A 364 -24.22 -9.85 -5.04
C VAL A 364 -24.53 -10.08 -3.57
N GLU A 365 -25.28 -11.16 -3.29
CA GLU A 365 -25.56 -11.62 -1.93
C GLU A 365 -24.47 -12.60 -1.46
N LEU A 366 -24.08 -12.51 -0.19
CA LEU A 366 -23.01 -13.32 0.40
C LEU A 366 -23.53 -14.14 1.57
N ASP A 367 -23.15 -15.41 1.60
CA ASP A 367 -23.40 -16.36 2.68
C ASP A 367 -22.16 -17.24 2.83
N LEU A 368 -21.04 -16.61 3.20
CA LEU A 368 -19.73 -17.25 3.31
C LEU A 368 -19.44 -17.60 4.76
N ASP A 369 -18.91 -18.81 4.99
CA ASP A 369 -18.34 -19.21 6.27
C ASP A 369 -16.96 -18.58 6.45
N LEU A 370 -16.91 -17.43 7.13
CA LEU A 370 -15.65 -16.73 7.37
C LEU A 370 -14.77 -17.39 8.42
N ASP A 371 -15.32 -18.23 9.30
CA ASP A 371 -14.51 -18.96 10.28
C ASP A 371 -13.67 -20.02 9.55
N ASP A 372 -14.30 -20.76 8.64
CA ASP A 372 -13.63 -21.74 7.77
C ASP A 372 -12.60 -21.07 6.83
N ILE A 373 -12.93 -19.91 6.24
CA ILE A 373 -11.96 -19.13 5.45
C ILE A 373 -10.77 -18.70 6.30
N ASN A 374 -11.01 -18.04 7.45
CA ASN A 374 -9.92 -17.57 8.31
C ASN A 374 -9.05 -18.71 8.81
N GLN A 375 -9.64 -19.86 9.15
CA GLN A 375 -8.88 -21.05 9.56
C GLN A 375 -7.94 -21.50 8.43
N ARG A 376 -8.43 -21.64 7.19
CA ARG A 376 -7.59 -22.01 6.05
C ARG A 376 -6.48 -21.00 5.78
N TRP A 377 -6.77 -19.70 5.83
CA TRP A 377 -5.76 -18.65 5.63
C TRP A 377 -4.66 -18.73 6.70
N GLN A 378 -5.04 -18.96 7.96
CA GLN A 378 -4.09 -19.10 9.06
C GLN A 378 -3.18 -20.33 8.90
N GLU A 379 -3.73 -21.46 8.43
CA GLU A 379 -3.00 -22.70 8.16
C GLU A 379 -2.02 -22.53 6.99
N LEU A 380 -2.46 -21.91 5.88
CA LEU A 380 -1.66 -21.72 4.67
C LEU A 380 -0.59 -20.65 4.80
N ALA A 381 -0.77 -19.65 5.67
CA ALA A 381 0.25 -18.64 5.94
C ALA A 381 1.58 -19.22 6.47
N ALA A 382 1.59 -20.48 6.92
CA ALA A 382 2.81 -21.17 7.36
C ALA A 382 3.76 -21.60 6.24
N VAL A 383 3.40 -21.44 4.96
CA VAL A 383 4.26 -21.83 3.82
C VAL A 383 4.59 -20.68 2.87
N ASP A 384 4.08 -19.47 3.13
CA ASP A 384 4.30 -18.31 2.28
C ASP A 384 5.71 -17.74 2.47
N LEU A 385 6.38 -17.42 1.37
CA LEU A 385 7.68 -16.77 1.36
C LEU A 385 7.77 -15.78 0.21
N TRP A 386 7.43 -14.53 0.51
CA TRP A 386 7.44 -13.43 -0.45
C TRP A 386 8.06 -12.19 0.19
N SER A 387 8.71 -11.38 -0.62
CA SER A 387 9.24 -10.10 -0.16
C SER A 387 9.13 -9.07 -1.28
N GLN A 388 8.87 -7.84 -0.87
CA GLN A 388 8.91 -6.68 -1.74
C GLN A 388 9.79 -5.60 -1.13
N MET A 389 10.41 -4.79 -1.99
CA MET A 389 11.06 -3.56 -1.57
C MET A 389 10.86 -2.44 -2.59
N ILE A 390 10.59 -1.25 -2.08
CA ILE A 390 10.57 -0.01 -2.86
C ILE A 390 11.98 0.57 -2.82
N ILE A 391 12.59 0.70 -3.99
CA ILE A 391 13.92 1.28 -4.12
C ILE A 391 13.73 2.76 -4.41
N LYS A 392 14.15 3.63 -3.48
CA LYS A 392 14.17 5.08 -3.68
C LYS A 392 15.55 5.55 -4.12
N GLU A 393 15.63 6.68 -4.80
CA GLU A 393 16.89 7.39 -5.03
C GLU A 393 17.36 8.02 -3.72
N THR A 394 18.59 7.71 -3.31
CA THR A 394 19.17 8.14 -2.03
C THR A 394 20.17 9.28 -2.22
N SER A 395 20.65 9.48 -3.44
CA SER A 395 21.63 10.51 -3.79
C SER A 395 20.97 11.90 -3.79
N PRO A 396 21.69 12.95 -3.36
CA PRO A 396 21.13 14.30 -3.26
C PRO A 396 20.92 15.01 -4.60
N GLY A 397 21.54 14.53 -5.68
CA GLY A 397 21.47 15.17 -6.99
C GLY A 397 20.11 15.00 -7.67
N VAL A 398 19.83 15.91 -8.61
CA VAL A 398 18.73 15.77 -9.56
C VAL A 398 19.33 15.43 -10.92
N GLU A 399 18.86 14.35 -11.53
CA GLU A 399 19.35 13.90 -12.83
C GLU A 399 18.18 13.56 -13.75
N ARG A 400 18.32 13.89 -15.04
CA ARG A 400 17.46 13.31 -16.07
C ARG A 400 17.94 11.90 -16.36
N ILE A 401 17.05 10.93 -16.28
CA ILE A 401 17.35 9.51 -16.50
C ILE A 401 17.60 9.30 -18.01
N ASP A 402 18.80 8.83 -18.36
CA ASP A 402 19.15 8.49 -19.75
C ASP A 402 18.92 7.00 -20.03
N THR A 403 19.16 6.13 -19.03
CA THR A 403 18.85 4.70 -19.09
C THR A 403 18.22 4.25 -17.77
N ALA A 404 17.32 3.28 -17.85
CA ALA A 404 16.62 2.72 -16.69
C ALA A 404 16.49 1.20 -16.81
N ALA A 405 16.39 0.52 -15.67
CA ALA A 405 16.10 -0.91 -15.63
C ALA A 405 14.77 -1.23 -16.32
N ARG A 406 14.70 -2.33 -17.08
CA ARG A 406 13.48 -2.75 -17.76
C ARG A 406 12.52 -3.43 -16.79
N THR A 407 11.22 -3.19 -16.93
CA THR A 407 10.21 -3.97 -16.19
C THR A 407 10.19 -5.42 -16.65
N GLY A 408 10.20 -6.36 -15.72
CA GLY A 408 10.13 -7.78 -16.01
C GLY A 408 10.89 -8.65 -15.01
N THR A 409 11.14 -9.89 -15.43
CA THR A 409 11.84 -10.89 -14.61
C THR A 409 13.35 -10.80 -14.80
N TYR A 410 14.07 -10.83 -13.69
CA TYR A 410 15.50 -10.93 -13.57
C TYR A 410 15.87 -12.24 -12.85
N CYS A 411 17.03 -12.79 -13.17
CA CYS A 411 17.56 -13.99 -12.52
C CYS A 411 19.03 -13.79 -12.16
N LEU A 412 19.43 -14.29 -10.98
CA LEU A 412 20.82 -14.43 -10.58
C LEU A 412 21.44 -15.60 -11.35
N ASP A 413 22.43 -15.32 -12.19
CA ASP A 413 23.16 -16.37 -12.89
C ASP A 413 24.18 -17.09 -11.98
N ALA A 414 24.88 -18.10 -12.53
CA ALA A 414 25.87 -18.87 -11.78
C ALA A 414 27.08 -18.04 -11.28
N SER A 415 27.31 -16.85 -11.85
CA SER A 415 28.34 -15.91 -11.39
C SER A 415 27.84 -14.97 -10.28
N GLY A 416 26.53 -15.01 -9.98
CA GLY A 416 25.87 -14.10 -9.07
C GLY A 416 25.54 -12.75 -9.71
N SER A 417 25.53 -12.63 -11.04
CA SER A 417 25.08 -11.41 -11.73
C SER A 417 23.57 -11.40 -11.89
N LEU A 418 22.92 -10.27 -11.62
CA LEU A 418 21.48 -10.10 -11.86
C LEU A 418 21.24 -9.78 -13.35
N VAL A 419 20.66 -10.71 -14.09
CA VAL A 419 20.46 -10.62 -15.55
C VAL A 419 18.97 -10.49 -15.87
N PHE A 420 18.63 -9.53 -16.74
CA PHE A 420 17.27 -9.44 -17.29
C PHE A 420 16.96 -10.67 -18.13
N GLN A 421 15.94 -11.43 -17.72
CA GLN A 421 15.57 -12.67 -18.39
C GLN A 421 14.50 -12.42 -19.47
N ARG A 422 13.43 -11.70 -19.12
CA ARG A 422 12.30 -11.45 -20.02
C ARG A 422 11.38 -10.36 -19.52
N ALA A 423 10.63 -9.76 -20.44
CA ALA A 423 9.47 -8.96 -20.07
C ALA A 423 8.43 -9.84 -19.37
N ALA A 424 7.78 -9.28 -18.36
CA ALA A 424 6.71 -9.93 -17.62
C ALA A 424 5.69 -8.89 -17.20
N LEU A 425 4.43 -9.30 -17.07
CA LEU A 425 3.31 -8.42 -16.71
C LEU A 425 3.06 -8.38 -15.20
N ASP A 426 3.52 -9.40 -14.47
CA ASP A 426 3.38 -9.55 -13.03
C ASP A 426 4.48 -10.50 -12.47
N TRP A 427 4.49 -10.70 -11.15
CA TRP A 427 5.43 -11.59 -10.43
C TRP A 427 4.87 -12.99 -10.13
N HIS A 428 3.69 -13.38 -10.62
CA HIS A 428 3.06 -14.65 -10.26
C HIS A 428 3.85 -15.87 -10.75
N GLN A 429 4.74 -15.68 -11.73
CA GLN A 429 5.56 -16.74 -12.32
C GLN A 429 6.89 -16.98 -11.60
N LEU A 430 7.26 -16.18 -10.60
CA LEU A 430 8.51 -16.38 -9.86
C LEU A 430 8.50 -17.73 -9.14
N GLN A 431 9.55 -18.52 -9.31
CA GLN A 431 9.62 -19.89 -8.80
C GLN A 431 10.43 -20.01 -7.51
N ASN A 432 11.56 -19.31 -7.41
CA ASN A 432 12.52 -19.49 -6.32
C ASN A 432 13.31 -18.18 -6.03
N GLU A 433 14.24 -18.23 -5.07
CA GLU A 433 14.99 -17.07 -4.60
C GLU A 433 16.06 -16.55 -5.58
N SER A 434 16.38 -17.27 -6.65
CA SER A 434 17.28 -16.75 -7.69
C SER A 434 16.56 -15.79 -8.64
N GLU A 435 15.23 -15.74 -8.61
CA GLU A 435 14.43 -14.90 -9.50
C GLU A 435 13.84 -13.68 -8.77
N ALA A 436 13.74 -12.57 -9.47
CA ALA A 436 13.09 -11.36 -9.00
C ALA A 436 12.28 -10.73 -10.14
N PHE A 437 11.19 -10.06 -9.80
CA PHE A 437 10.48 -9.17 -10.70
C PHE A 437 10.82 -7.73 -10.31
N PHE A 438 11.12 -6.90 -11.30
CA PHE A 438 11.30 -5.46 -11.10
C PHE A 438 10.23 -4.70 -11.88
N LEU A 439 9.52 -3.81 -11.19
CA LEU A 439 8.59 -2.84 -11.73
C LEU A 439 9.27 -1.47 -11.78
N ARG A 440 9.57 -0.99 -12.98
CA ARG A 440 10.10 0.36 -13.15
C ARG A 440 9.01 1.39 -12.87
N ILE A 441 9.32 2.42 -12.08
CA ILE A 441 8.43 3.58 -11.89
C ILE A 441 8.87 4.72 -12.81
N TYR A 442 10.10 5.22 -12.63
CA TYR A 442 10.68 6.24 -13.51
C TYR A 442 11.57 5.63 -14.59
N GLY A 443 11.38 6.06 -15.84
CA GLY A 443 12.09 5.59 -17.02
C GLY A 443 12.97 6.64 -17.69
N ALA A 444 13.52 6.28 -18.85
CA ALA A 444 14.34 7.19 -19.63
C ALA A 444 13.53 8.42 -20.05
N GLY A 445 14.09 9.61 -19.86
CA GLY A 445 13.42 10.90 -20.06
C GLY A 445 12.80 11.49 -18.81
N ASP A 446 12.50 10.69 -17.79
CA ASP A 446 12.04 11.17 -16.48
C ASP A 446 13.22 11.72 -15.66
N TYR A 447 12.92 12.18 -14.44
CA TYR A 447 13.92 12.67 -13.49
C TYR A 447 13.98 11.79 -12.26
N ARG A 448 15.17 11.69 -11.66
CA ARG A 448 15.38 11.15 -10.32
C ARG A 448 15.94 12.23 -9.39
N TRP A 449 15.47 12.23 -8.16
CA TRP A 449 15.89 13.12 -7.09
C TRP A 449 15.86 12.37 -5.76
N LYS A 450 16.48 12.91 -4.73
CA LYS A 450 16.48 12.30 -3.40
C LYS A 450 15.04 12.03 -2.92
N GLY A 451 14.70 10.76 -2.73
CA GLY A 451 13.37 10.29 -2.30
C GLY A 451 12.47 9.80 -3.43
N ALA A 452 12.84 9.98 -4.70
CA ALA A 452 12.08 9.47 -5.84
C ALA A 452 12.05 7.93 -5.85
N ASP A 453 10.87 7.34 -6.05
CA ASP A 453 10.71 5.89 -6.16
C ASP A 453 11.20 5.41 -7.53
N ILE A 454 12.41 4.84 -7.62
CA ILE A 454 12.97 4.40 -8.92
C ILE A 454 12.30 3.12 -9.42
N GLY A 455 11.88 2.24 -8.51
CA GLY A 455 11.10 1.06 -8.84
C GLY A 455 10.82 0.15 -7.66
N VAL A 456 10.04 -0.90 -7.92
CA VAL A 456 9.66 -1.91 -6.94
C VAL A 456 10.24 -3.25 -7.33
N LEU A 457 10.89 -3.93 -6.39
CA LEU A 457 11.31 -5.32 -6.57
C LEU A 457 10.40 -6.24 -5.77
N VAL A 458 9.94 -7.32 -6.40
CA VAL A 458 9.22 -8.44 -5.77
C VAL A 458 10.02 -9.71 -5.98
N THR A 459 10.21 -10.52 -4.93
CA THR A 459 10.97 -11.77 -5.01
C THR A 459 10.48 -12.79 -3.99
N LYS A 460 10.89 -14.05 -4.17
CA LYS A 460 10.83 -15.06 -3.11
C LYS A 460 12.07 -14.97 -2.24
N GLY A 461 11.93 -15.32 -0.98
CA GLY A 461 13.03 -15.33 -0.02
C GLY A 461 13.22 -14.00 0.68
N ARG A 462 13.80 -14.09 1.88
CA ARG A 462 13.98 -12.93 2.77
C ARG A 462 14.97 -11.91 2.19
N LEU A 463 14.69 -10.64 2.46
CA LEU A 463 15.48 -9.45 2.18
C LEU A 463 16.15 -8.89 3.43
N GLN A 464 15.64 -9.13 4.64
CA GLN A 464 16.25 -8.68 5.89
C GLN A 464 16.45 -9.82 6.91
N THR A 465 17.38 -9.60 7.82
CA THR A 465 17.67 -10.45 8.98
C THR A 465 17.63 -9.61 10.24
N GLY A 466 17.09 -10.16 11.32
CA GLY A 466 16.99 -9.46 12.58
C GLY A 466 16.61 -10.39 13.71
N THR A 467 16.84 -9.92 14.92
CA THR A 467 16.32 -10.54 16.14
C THR A 467 15.16 -9.68 16.63
N PRO A 468 14.05 -10.27 17.12
CA PRO A 468 12.97 -9.50 17.73
C PRO A 468 13.50 -8.50 18.78
N GLY A 469 12.97 -7.27 18.79
CA GLY A 469 13.40 -6.19 19.67
C GLY A 469 14.68 -5.46 19.25
N LYS A 470 15.28 -5.79 18.09
CA LYS A 470 16.43 -5.07 17.52
C LYS A 470 16.15 -4.61 16.09
N PRO A 471 16.77 -3.50 15.64
CA PRO A 471 16.68 -3.08 14.25
C PRO A 471 17.15 -4.20 13.30
N ALA A 472 16.32 -4.51 12.30
CA ALA A 472 16.69 -5.45 11.25
C ALA A 472 17.80 -4.87 10.35
N THR A 473 18.56 -5.75 9.71
CA THR A 473 19.55 -5.38 8.70
C THR A 473 19.25 -6.07 7.38
N LEU A 474 19.46 -5.38 6.27
CA LEU A 474 19.33 -6.00 4.95
C LEU A 474 20.34 -7.14 4.77
N THR A 475 19.87 -8.24 4.21
CA THR A 475 20.68 -9.39 3.80
C THR A 475 21.69 -8.98 2.72
N ILE A 476 22.76 -9.77 2.59
CA ILE A 476 23.74 -9.61 1.48
C ILE A 476 23.01 -9.67 0.12
N ARG A 477 22.03 -10.57 -0.01
CA ARG A 477 21.20 -10.73 -1.20
C ARG A 477 20.41 -9.46 -1.52
N ALA A 478 19.71 -8.87 -0.54
CA ALA A 478 18.96 -7.64 -0.76
C ALA A 478 19.85 -6.49 -1.20
N LYS A 479 21.00 -6.29 -0.54
CA LYS A 479 21.98 -5.26 -0.93
C LYS A 479 22.49 -5.47 -2.35
N HIS A 480 22.77 -6.72 -2.71
CA HIS A 480 23.19 -7.07 -4.07
C HIS A 480 22.11 -6.78 -5.12
N LEU A 481 20.84 -7.10 -4.84
CA LEU A 481 19.71 -6.79 -5.73
C LEU A 481 19.55 -5.27 -5.91
N ILE A 482 19.60 -4.49 -4.82
CA ILE A 482 19.51 -3.02 -4.86
C ILE A 482 20.62 -2.43 -5.72
N HIS A 483 21.88 -2.83 -5.47
CA HIS A 483 23.03 -2.30 -6.20
C HIS A 483 22.98 -2.67 -7.68
N SER A 484 22.60 -3.91 -7.99
CA SER A 484 22.51 -4.39 -9.38
C SER A 484 21.44 -3.63 -10.17
N LEU A 485 20.27 -3.40 -9.58
CA LEU A 485 19.22 -2.63 -10.23
C LEU A 485 19.59 -1.15 -10.39
N ARG A 486 20.17 -0.52 -9.35
CA ARG A 486 20.64 0.86 -9.44
C ARG A 486 21.70 1.05 -10.52
N ALA A 487 22.57 0.07 -10.74
CA ALA A 487 23.59 0.11 -11.79
C ALA A 487 23.01 0.13 -13.21
N LEU A 488 21.73 -0.23 -13.39
CA LEU A 488 21.01 -0.11 -14.66
C LEU A 488 20.45 1.29 -14.92
N TYR A 489 20.58 2.21 -13.95
CA TYR A 489 20.19 3.60 -14.10
C TYR A 489 21.41 4.49 -14.32
N ALA A 490 21.43 5.19 -15.44
CA ALA A 490 22.36 6.28 -15.71
C ALA A 490 21.56 7.55 -15.98
N GLY A 491 22.07 8.69 -15.55
CA GLY A 491 21.44 9.98 -15.76
C GLY A 491 22.43 11.11 -15.98
N THR A 492 21.93 12.17 -16.59
CA THR A 492 22.66 13.42 -16.79
C THR A 492 22.24 14.41 -15.70
N PRO A 493 23.18 14.96 -14.91
CA PRO A 493 22.88 15.97 -13.90
C PRO A 493 22.15 17.18 -14.46
N VAL A 494 21.06 17.57 -13.80
CA VAL A 494 20.36 18.81 -14.10
C VAL A 494 21.10 19.92 -13.38
N THR A 495 21.82 20.75 -14.13
CA THR A 495 22.42 21.96 -13.56
C THR A 495 21.32 23.01 -13.44
N PRO A 496 21.09 23.63 -12.27
CA PRO A 496 20.14 24.73 -12.19
C PRO A 496 20.59 25.83 -13.15
N PRO A 497 19.66 26.49 -13.87
CA PRO A 497 20.02 27.65 -14.68
C PRO A 497 20.73 28.68 -13.79
N PRO A 498 21.76 29.39 -14.28
CA PRO A 498 22.43 30.42 -13.51
C PRO A 498 21.39 31.43 -13.02
N ALA A 499 21.44 31.75 -11.73
CA ALA A 499 20.53 32.72 -11.14
C ALA A 499 20.59 34.02 -11.95
N VAL A 500 19.47 34.41 -12.56
CA VAL A 500 19.34 35.71 -13.21
C VAL A 500 19.35 36.72 -12.08
N VAL A 501 20.51 37.35 -11.85
CA VAL A 501 20.60 38.52 -10.97
C VAL A 501 19.75 39.61 -11.63
N PRO A 502 18.70 40.12 -10.97
CA PRO A 502 17.95 41.24 -11.52
C PRO A 502 18.92 42.42 -11.67
N THR A 503 19.21 42.82 -12.90
CA THR A 503 19.88 44.09 -13.17
C THR A 503 18.90 45.20 -12.83
N TRP A 504 18.99 45.71 -11.61
CA TRP A 504 18.37 46.98 -11.27
C TRP A 504 19.17 48.06 -12.02
N ASP A 505 18.64 48.51 -13.15
CA ASP A 505 19.09 49.74 -13.80
C ASP A 505 18.86 50.90 -12.82
N VAL A 506 19.90 51.29 -12.11
CA VAL A 506 19.92 52.54 -11.35
C VAL A 506 20.03 53.66 -12.38
N GLY A 507 18.87 54.08 -12.91
CA GLY A 507 18.73 55.29 -13.70
C GLY A 507 19.18 56.50 -12.88
N GLY A 508 20.44 56.87 -13.00
CA GLY A 508 20.98 58.11 -12.45
C GLY A 508 20.35 59.30 -13.16
N SER A 509 19.39 59.96 -12.51
CA SER A 509 18.93 61.28 -12.91
C SER A 509 20.01 62.31 -12.57
N THR A 510 20.77 62.73 -13.56
CA THR A 510 21.65 63.90 -13.48
C THR A 510 20.79 65.17 -13.41
N THR A 511 20.69 65.78 -12.24
CA THR A 511 20.31 67.19 -12.11
C THR A 511 21.57 68.05 -12.10
N SER A 512 21.83 68.75 -13.21
CA SER A 512 22.84 69.81 -13.30
C SER A 512 22.33 71.11 -12.68
N PRO A 513 23.18 71.92 -12.02
CA PRO A 513 22.78 73.20 -11.45
C PRO A 513 23.02 74.38 -12.42
N GLY A 514 22.07 75.33 -12.44
CA GLY A 514 22.32 76.75 -12.76
C GLY A 514 21.72 77.32 -14.04
N ARG A 515 20.60 78.03 -13.92
CA ARG A 515 20.48 79.50 -14.07
C ARG A 515 19.08 79.98 -13.71
#